data_AF-A0A2A6DZD6-F1
#
_entry.id   AF-A0A2A6DZD6-F1
#
_cell.length_a   1.000
_cell.length_b   1.000
_cell.length_c   1.000
_cell.angle_alpha   90.00
_cell.angle_beta   90.00
_cell.angle_gamma   90.00
#
_symmetry.space_group_name_H-M   'P 1'
#
loop_
_entity.id
_entity.type
_entity.pdbx_description
1 polymer ?
#
loop_
_entity_poly.entity_id
_entity_poly.type
_entity_poly.pdbx_seq_one_letter_code
_entity_poly.pdbx_strand_id
1 'polypeptide(L)' 'MPKKRPGDSPWKVVAIAGAVGVDLAVWMAAGYWAGSWAVDCGGHPVWIVVGIMAGFMVGVATVVLLLLRLSRDSHG' A
#
# COMPACT_ATOMS: atom_id res chain seq x y z
N MET A 1 10.40 -0.53 36.20
CA MET A 1 10.82 -1.34 35.03
C MET A 1 10.19 -0.75 33.78
N PRO A 2 10.96 -0.27 32.79
CA PRO A 2 10.36 0.15 31.53
C PRO A 2 9.80 -1.09 30.84
N LYS A 3 8.48 -1.10 30.63
CA LYS A 3 7.75 -2.18 29.98
C LYS A 3 8.21 -2.25 28.51
N LYS A 4 9.05 -3.23 28.15
CA LYS A 4 9.45 -3.47 26.75
C LYS A 4 8.17 -3.64 25.92
N ARG A 5 7.94 -2.69 25.01
CA ARG A 5 6.82 -2.77 24.06
C ARG A 5 7.05 -4.02 23.19
N PRO A 6 6.05 -4.84 22.86
CA PRO A 6 6.22 -6.06 22.03
C PRO A 6 6.59 -5.81 20.55
N GLY A 7 7.49 -4.86 20.27
CA GLY A 7 7.79 -4.33 18.93
C GLY A 7 9.25 -4.41 18.48
N ASP A 8 10.19 -4.75 19.36
CA ASP A 8 11.62 -4.56 19.08
C ASP A 8 12.31 -5.75 18.37
N SER A 9 11.56 -6.70 17.80
CA SER A 9 12.18 -7.76 16.99
C SER A 9 12.32 -7.31 15.54
N PRO A 10 13.55 -7.27 14.97
CA PRO A 10 13.79 -6.88 13.58
C PRO A 10 12.91 -7.66 12.59
N TRP A 11 12.64 -8.92 12.91
CA TRP A 11 11.74 -9.80 12.16
C TRP A 11 10.30 -9.30 12.07
N LYS A 12 9.78 -8.65 13.10
CA LYS A 12 8.43 -8.08 13.07
C LYS A 12 8.36 -6.87 12.14
N VAL A 13 9.40 -6.04 12.12
CA VAL A 13 9.51 -4.90 11.18
C VAL A 13 9.56 -5.40 9.75
N VAL A 14 10.34 -6.45 9.48
CA VAL A 14 10.41 -7.10 8.16
C VAL A 14 9.06 -7.70 7.76
N ALA A 15 8.35 -8.38 8.68
CA ALA A 15 7.03 -8.94 8.40
C ALA A 15 6.00 -7.86 8.06
N ILE A 16 6.00 -6.73 8.77
CA ILE A 16 5.12 -5.59 8.49
C ILE A 16 5.48 -4.96 7.13
N ALA A 17 6.76 -4.75 6.85
CA ALA A 17 7.22 -4.21 5.57
C ALA A 17 6.84 -5.13 4.39
N GLY A 18 6.94 -6.45 4.58
CA GLY A 18 6.50 -7.45 3.60
C GLY A 18 4.99 -7.39 3.35
N ALA A 19 4.17 -7.33 4.41
CA ALA A 19 2.73 -7.20 4.29
C ALA A 19 2.31 -5.93 3.54
N VAL A 20 2.99 -4.80 3.83
CA VAL A 20 2.81 -3.53 3.12
C VAL A 20 3.18 -3.66 1.63
N GLY A 21 4.29 -4.32 1.31
CA GLY A 21 4.70 -4.55 -0.07
C GLY A 21 3.69 -5.41 -0.85
N VAL A 22 3.12 -6.43 -0.20
CA VAL A 22 2.06 -7.27 -0.79
C VAL A 22 0.79 -6.45 -1.03
N ASP A 23 0.35 -5.65 -0.06
CA ASP A 23 -0.84 -4.79 -0.21
C ASP A 23 -0.66 -3.81 -1.38
N LEU A 24 0.51 -3.16 -1.49
CA LEU A 24 0.87 -2.29 -2.61
C LEU A 24 0.81 -3.04 -3.96
N ALA A 25 1.37 -4.25 -4.02
CA ALA A 25 1.35 -5.06 -5.24
C ALA A 25 -0.08 -5.43 -5.65
N VAL A 26 -0.97 -5.73 -4.68
CA VAL A 26 -2.39 -6.02 -4.94
C VAL A 26 -3.09 -4.79 -5.51
N TRP A 27 -2.90 -3.61 -4.93
CA TRP A 27 -3.49 -2.36 -5.43
C TRP A 27 -2.95 -1.98 -6.81
N MET A 28 -1.65 -2.17 -7.08
CA MET A 28 -1.07 -1.97 -8.40
C MET A 28 -1.65 -2.95 -9.43
N ALA A 29 -1.77 -4.24 -9.08
CA ALA A 29 -2.33 -5.26 -9.97
C ALA A 29 -3.80 -4.98 -10.29
N ALA A 30 -4.59 -4.54 -9.31
CA ALA A 30 -5.96 -4.09 -9.52
C ALA A 30 -6.02 -2.86 -10.46
N GLY A 31 -5.11 -1.89 -10.29
CA GLY A 31 -4.99 -0.74 -11.18
C GLY A 31 -4.59 -1.11 -12.61
N TYR A 32 -3.68 -2.08 -12.77
CA TYR A 32 -3.32 -2.64 -14.08
C TYR A 32 -4.52 -3.30 -14.75
N TRP A 33 -5.28 -4.11 -14.02
CA TRP A 33 -6.44 -4.83 -14.57
C TRP A 33 -7.59 -3.88 -14.94
N ALA A 34 -7.84 -2.86 -14.11
CA ALA A 34 -8.76 -1.78 -14.44
C ALA A 34 -8.30 -0.97 -15.67
N GLY A 35 -7.00 -0.69 -15.76
CA GLY A 35 -6.40 -0.01 -16.90
C GLY A 35 -6.44 -0.83 -18.20
N SER A 36 -6.24 -2.15 -18.13
CA SER A 36 -6.33 -3.03 -19.29
C SER A 36 -7.76 -3.13 -19.79
N TRP A 37 -8.74 -3.22 -18.88
CA TRP A 37 -10.15 -3.20 -19.26
C TRP A 37 -10.55 -1.87 -19.93
N ALA A 38 -10.01 -0.75 -19.43
CA ALA A 38 -10.22 0.56 -20.05
C ALA A 38 -9.60 0.66 -21.46
N VAL A 39 -8.46 0.00 -21.71
CA VAL A 39 -7.85 -0.10 -23.05
C VAL A 39 -8.71 -0.96 -23.98
N ASP A 40 -9.20 -2.10 -23.49
CA ASP A 40 -10.06 -3.01 -24.29
C ASP A 40 -11.40 -2.36 -24.68
N CYS A 41 -11.92 -1.42 -23.87
CA CYS A 41 -13.10 -0.61 -24.20
C CYS A 41 -12.83 0.52 -25.22
N GLY A 42 -11.66 0.55 -25.87
CA GLY A 42 -11.28 1.57 -26.85
C GLY A 42 -10.40 2.70 -26.30
N GLY A 43 -9.83 2.51 -25.10
CA GLY A 43 -8.90 3.44 -24.48
C GLY A 43 -7.48 3.32 -25.02
N HIS A 44 -6.74 4.43 -25.00
CA HIS A 44 -5.31 4.44 -25.36
C HIS A 44 -4.49 3.69 -24.29
N PRO A 45 -3.39 2.98 -24.64
CA PRO A 45 -2.51 2.27 -23.69
C PRO A 45 -1.95 3.12 -22.53
N VAL A 46 -2.04 4.45 -22.65
CA VAL A 46 -1.77 5.41 -21.57
C VAL A 46 -2.66 5.15 -20.34
N TRP A 47 -3.89 4.64 -20.52
CA TRP A 47 -4.80 4.34 -19.41
C TRP A 47 -4.28 3.25 -18.46
N ILE A 48 -3.46 2.32 -18.95
CA ILE A 48 -2.81 1.33 -18.10
C ILE A 48 -1.80 2.01 -17.16
N VAL A 49 -0.96 2.90 -17.70
CA VAL A 49 0.05 3.61 -16.91
C VAL A 49 -0.61 4.52 -15.87
N VAL A 50 -1.68 5.22 -16.27
CA VAL A 50 -2.49 6.05 -15.37
C VAL A 50 -3.15 5.20 -14.28
N GLY A 51 -3.70 4.03 -14.63
CA GLY A 51 -4.32 3.09 -13.69
C GLY A 51 -3.32 2.55 -12.66
N ILE A 52 -2.12 2.15 -13.09
CA ILE A 52 -1.05 1.69 -12.18
C ILE A 52 -0.58 2.84 -11.27
N MET A 53 -0.37 4.05 -11.82
CA MET A 53 0.08 5.20 -11.01
C MET A 53 -0.97 5.65 -10.00
N ALA A 54 -2.24 5.65 -10.37
CA ALA A 54 -3.34 5.91 -9.45
C ALA A 54 -3.43 4.83 -8.36
N GLY A 55 -3.38 3.55 -8.73
CA GLY A 55 -3.37 2.43 -7.79
C GLY A 55 -2.18 2.47 -6.82
N PHE A 56 -1.01 2.87 -7.32
CA PHE A 56 0.18 3.07 -6.49
C PHE A 56 0.01 4.21 -5.49
N MET A 57 -0.48 5.37 -5.92
CA MET A 57 -0.74 6.49 -5.01
C MET A 57 -1.74 6.11 -3.91
N VAL A 58 -2.81 5.40 -4.26
CA VAL A 58 -3.81 4.93 -3.30
C VAL A 58 -3.22 3.92 -2.32
N GLY A 59 -2.44 2.95 -2.80
CA GLY A 59 -1.77 1.97 -1.93
C GLY A 59 -0.78 2.63 -0.97
N VAL A 60 0.06 3.55 -1.45
CA VAL A 60 1.02 4.30 -0.62
C VAL A 60 0.28 5.15 0.40
N ALA A 61 -0.77 5.87 -0.01
CA ALA A 61 -1.57 6.69 0.90
C ALA A 61 -2.21 5.87 2.02
N THR A 62 -2.72 4.68 1.69
CA THR A 62 -3.32 3.75 2.67
C THR A 62 -2.31 3.33 3.74
N VAL A 63 -1.11 2.93 3.31
CA VAL A 63 -0.02 2.53 4.20
C VAL A 63 0.43 3.69 5.09
N VAL A 64 0.65 4.87 4.50
CA VAL A 64 1.07 6.07 5.23
C VAL A 64 0.01 6.48 6.24
N LEU A 65 -1.28 6.44 5.88
CA LEU A 65 -2.39 6.73 6.80
C LEU A 65 -2.45 5.73 7.95
N LEU A 66 -2.27 4.44 7.69
CA LEU A 66 -2.24 3.41 8.73
C LEU A 66 -1.08 3.63 9.70
N LEU A 67 0.11 3.96 9.20
CA LEU A 67 1.27 4.28 10.03
C LEU A 67 1.07 5.56 10.84
N LEU A 68 0.53 6.64 10.23
CA LEU A 68 0.22 7.88 10.92
C LEU A 68 -0.84 7.67 12.01
N ARG A 69 -1.87 6.88 11.72
CA ARG A 69 -2.94 6.57 12.66
C ARG A 69 -2.42 5.76 13.84
N LEU A 70 -1.65 4.71 13.56
CA LEU A 70 -1.01 3.89 14.59
C LEU A 70 -0.05 4.70 15.47
N SER A 71 0.71 5.62 14.87
CA SER A 71 1.61 6.53 15.60
C SER A 71 0.82 7.47 16.52
N ARG A 72 -0.30 8.02 16.04
CA ARG A 72 -1.17 8.93 16.80
C ARG A 72 -1.83 8.24 18.00
N ASP A 73 -2.23 6.97 17.86
CA ASP A 73 -2.84 6.20 18.94
C ASP A 73 -1.86 5.88 20.09
N SER A 74 -0.53 6.06 19.89
CA SER A 74 0.46 5.87 20.96
C SER A 74 0.62 7.09 21.89
N HIS A 75 -0.18 8.15 21.72
CA HIS A 75 -0.16 9.37 22.55
C HIS A 75 -1.50 9.70 23.23
N GLY A 76 -2.42 8.73 23.34
CA GLY A 76 -3.65 8.82 24.13
C GLY A 76 -3.63 7.93 25.37
#